data_AF-A0ABD5YBP3-F1
#
_entry.id   AF-A0ABD5YBP3-F1
#
_cell.length_a   1.000
_cell.length_b   1.000
_cell.length_c   1.000
_cell.angle_alpha   90.00
_cell.angle_beta   90.00
_cell.angle_gamma   90.00
#
_symmetry.space_group_name_H-M   'P 1'
#
loop_
_entity.id
_entity.type
_entity.pdbx_description
1 polymer ?
#
loop_
_entity_poly.entity_id
_entity_poly.type
_entity_poly.pdbx_seq_one_letter_code
_entity_poly.pdbx_strand_id
1 'polypeptide(L)'
;MRRRDRTVGSIAALLLAACCVVALAFAVPASAQTAAFPQTDDQPEPDNTVTRIGLSADGSATWEITLRTRLENDSEVAEYERFQERFRSNTSRYLDPFADRMTGVVAAANDSADREMRATEFEAETSIQEVPRRWGVVSFRFTWTGFAAVDGDAVVVGDVFEGGFFIGDDDALAIAAPDGYAVADASPTPDELDGGVAEWRGREDFAGGRPSVRAVPGSTADGGNGGTGGGDGGGAVTGDALILVALGGILLVGGAALVAFAVRTGRIGDGGDNDTPTASASISGGVASEQGGGNGSGAPSTEPRAERAAATEESAGSGETDPALLTDEDRVTRVLREEGGRMKQSDVVDALGWSKSKTSRVLSRMADAGEVEKLRIGRENVIDVVDDDEA
;
A
#
# COMPACT_ATOMS: atom_id res chain seq x y z
N MET A 1 58.42 53.28 -9.19
CA MET A 1 57.04 53.30 -9.74
C MET A 1 56.67 51.88 -10.16
N ARG A 2 55.73 51.23 -9.46
CA ARG A 2 54.83 50.21 -10.01
C ARG A 2 53.71 50.02 -9.00
N ARG A 3 52.53 50.47 -9.39
CA ARG A 3 51.31 50.47 -8.58
C ARG A 3 50.86 49.03 -8.42
N ARG A 4 50.55 48.69 -7.17
CA ARG A 4 49.92 47.47 -6.67
C ARG A 4 48.72 47.05 -7.52
N ASP A 5 48.74 45.79 -7.95
CA ASP A 5 47.61 44.98 -8.36
C ASP A 5 46.55 44.96 -7.25
N ARG A 6 45.58 45.89 -7.33
CA ARG A 6 44.39 45.92 -6.47
C ARG A 6 43.14 45.38 -7.16
N THR A 7 43.27 44.89 -8.39
CA THR A 7 42.14 44.43 -9.20
C THR A 7 41.94 42.91 -9.16
N VAL A 8 42.95 42.12 -8.79
CA VAL A 8 42.84 40.64 -8.80
C VAL A 8 42.15 40.10 -7.53
N GLY A 9 42.34 40.75 -6.37
CA GLY A 9 41.68 40.35 -5.11
C GLY A 9 40.17 40.60 -5.08
N SER A 10 39.68 41.60 -5.83
CA SER A 10 38.25 41.93 -5.86
C SER A 10 37.44 41.06 -6.82
N ILE A 11 38.06 40.46 -7.85
CA ILE A 11 37.37 39.57 -8.80
C ILE A 11 37.23 38.16 -8.22
N ALA A 12 38.23 37.68 -7.46
CA ALA A 12 38.15 36.40 -6.75
C ALA A 12 37.09 36.42 -5.62
N ALA A 13 36.93 37.55 -4.92
CA ALA A 13 35.89 37.70 -3.91
C ALA A 13 34.47 37.82 -4.52
N LEU A 14 34.34 38.41 -5.72
CA LEU A 14 33.05 38.53 -6.41
C LEU A 14 32.61 37.22 -7.09
N LEU A 15 33.55 36.39 -7.54
CA LEU A 15 33.26 35.04 -8.06
C LEU A 15 32.95 34.02 -6.96
N LEU A 16 33.54 34.15 -5.76
CA LEU A 16 33.15 33.34 -4.59
C LEU A 16 31.81 33.77 -3.99
N ALA A 17 31.46 35.07 -4.04
CA ALA A 17 30.14 35.55 -3.64
C ALA A 17 29.04 35.19 -4.66
N ALA A 18 29.36 35.09 -5.96
CA ALA A 18 28.41 34.65 -6.98
C ALA A 18 28.20 33.12 -6.99
N CYS A 19 29.19 32.33 -6.55
CA CYS A 19 29.05 30.87 -6.45
C CYS A 19 28.31 30.43 -5.17
N CYS A 20 28.32 31.26 -4.11
CA CYS A 20 27.55 31.00 -2.88
C CYS A 20 26.09 31.50 -2.91
N VAL A 21 25.66 32.19 -3.99
CA VAL A 21 24.26 32.65 -4.14
C VAL A 21 23.46 31.79 -5.13
N VAL A 22 24.09 30.86 -5.86
CA VAL A 22 23.38 29.88 -6.71
C VAL A 22 23.10 28.56 -5.97
N ALA A 23 23.59 28.40 -4.74
CA ALA A 23 23.29 27.23 -3.89
C ALA A 23 22.07 27.40 -2.96
N LEU A 24 21.29 28.49 -3.11
CA LEU A 24 20.18 28.85 -2.22
C LEU A 24 18.82 29.03 -2.92
N ALA A 25 18.65 28.47 -4.11
CA ALA A 25 17.39 28.57 -4.85
C ALA A 25 16.97 27.27 -5.59
N PHE A 26 17.33 26.10 -5.07
CA PHE A 26 16.36 25.00 -5.10
C PHE A 26 15.49 25.12 -3.86
N ALA A 27 14.69 26.19 -3.84
CA ALA A 27 13.37 26.07 -3.25
C ALA A 27 12.70 24.98 -4.11
N VAL A 28 12.77 23.74 -3.64
CA VAL A 28 11.77 22.74 -4.01
C VAL A 28 10.46 23.46 -3.77
N PRO A 29 9.61 23.69 -4.78
CA PRO A 29 8.30 24.24 -4.52
C PRO A 29 7.66 23.34 -3.46
N ALA A 30 7.39 23.92 -2.29
CA ALA A 30 6.65 23.29 -1.22
C ALA A 30 5.19 23.18 -1.70
N SER A 31 4.95 22.28 -2.63
CA SER A 31 3.63 21.96 -3.16
C SER A 31 3.65 20.56 -3.76
N ALA A 32 4.32 19.64 -3.07
CA ALA A 32 3.84 18.28 -2.94
C ALA A 32 3.57 18.13 -1.45
N GLN A 33 2.35 18.43 -1.02
CA GLN A 33 1.92 18.04 0.31
C GLN A 33 1.88 16.53 0.29
N THR A 34 2.99 15.87 0.62
CA THR A 34 2.95 14.44 0.86
C THR A 34 1.83 14.22 1.86
N ALA A 35 0.91 13.30 1.59
CA ALA A 35 0.05 12.70 2.60
C ALA A 35 0.87 11.87 3.61
N ALA A 36 2.07 12.34 3.96
CA ALA A 36 2.87 11.85 5.06
C ALA A 36 2.20 12.37 6.32
N PHE A 37 1.27 11.58 6.83
CA PHE A 37 0.75 11.76 8.17
C PHE A 37 1.93 11.78 9.15
N PRO A 38 1.91 12.67 10.16
CA PRO A 38 3.02 12.79 11.07
C PRO A 38 3.11 11.50 11.87
N GLN A 39 4.25 10.81 11.76
CA GLN A 39 4.53 9.60 12.53
C GLN A 39 5.59 9.91 13.58
N THR A 40 5.47 9.26 14.74
CA THR A 40 6.50 9.32 15.78
C THR A 40 7.55 8.25 15.49
N ASP A 41 8.82 8.51 15.83
CA ASP A 41 9.94 7.58 15.56
C ASP A 41 9.76 6.14 16.09
N ASP A 42 8.94 5.95 17.14
CA ASP A 42 8.67 4.65 17.72
C ASP A 42 7.35 4.01 17.25
N GLN A 43 6.68 4.63 16.28
CA GLN A 43 5.53 4.04 15.58
C GLN A 43 6.02 3.12 14.46
N PRO A 44 5.49 1.90 14.35
CA PRO A 44 5.82 1.01 13.24
C PRO A 44 5.51 1.66 11.88
N GLU A 45 6.39 1.45 10.90
CA GLU A 45 6.14 1.89 9.54
C GLU A 45 4.89 1.17 8.99
N PRO A 46 3.93 1.90 8.41
CA PRO A 46 2.76 1.30 7.81
C PRO A 46 3.15 0.69 6.46
N ASP A 47 2.68 -0.53 6.19
CA ASP A 47 2.73 -1.09 4.84
C ASP A 47 1.78 -0.35 3.91
N ASN A 48 0.68 0.17 4.45
CA ASN A 48 -0.31 0.88 3.67
C ASN A 48 -1.23 1.78 4.52
N THR A 49 -1.76 2.82 3.89
CA THR A 49 -2.66 3.80 4.50
C THR A 49 -4.03 3.78 3.83
N VAL A 50 -5.09 3.71 4.61
CA VAL A 50 -6.47 3.83 4.10
C VAL A 50 -7.08 5.11 4.66
N THR A 51 -7.41 6.05 3.79
CA THR A 51 -8.11 7.29 4.15
C THR A 51 -9.58 7.14 3.77
N ARG A 52 -10.48 7.27 4.74
CA ARG A 52 -11.92 7.28 4.53
C ARG A 52 -12.49 8.64 4.93
N ILE A 53 -13.26 9.24 4.05
CA ILE A 53 -13.93 10.53 4.25
C ILE A 53 -15.43 10.29 4.15
N GLY A 54 -16.14 10.36 5.28
CA GLY A 54 -17.60 10.29 5.31
C GLY A 54 -18.20 11.68 5.25
N LEU A 55 -18.93 11.99 4.18
CA LEU A 55 -19.63 13.27 4.02
C LEU A 55 -20.94 13.27 4.80
N SER A 56 -21.29 14.42 5.38
CA SER A 56 -22.57 14.68 6.01
C SER A 56 -23.42 15.64 5.16
N ALA A 57 -24.74 15.55 5.31
CA ALA A 57 -25.68 16.40 4.57
C ALA A 57 -25.55 17.91 4.88
N ASP A 58 -24.99 18.26 6.04
CA ASP A 58 -24.70 19.64 6.46
C ASP A 58 -23.37 20.20 5.92
N GLY A 59 -22.63 19.40 5.14
CA GLY A 59 -21.32 19.77 4.60
C GLY A 59 -20.15 19.51 5.56
N SER A 60 -20.39 18.95 6.75
CA SER A 60 -19.30 18.39 7.57
C SER A 60 -18.78 17.08 6.98
N ALA A 61 -17.59 16.66 7.39
CA ALA A 61 -17.08 15.34 7.08
C ALA A 61 -16.29 14.74 8.24
N THR A 62 -16.45 13.43 8.42
CA THR A 62 -15.59 12.64 9.32
C THR A 62 -14.46 12.04 8.51
N TRP A 63 -13.24 12.37 8.90
CA TRP A 63 -12.02 11.82 8.34
C TRP A 63 -11.51 10.71 9.24
N GLU A 64 -11.22 9.55 8.64
CA GLU A 64 -10.61 8.41 9.30
C GLU A 64 -9.38 7.97 8.50
N ILE A 65 -8.22 7.94 9.15
CA ILE A 65 -6.95 7.56 8.55
C ILE A 65 -6.46 6.32 9.27
N THR A 66 -6.47 5.19 8.57
CA THR A 66 -6.07 3.88 9.08
C THR A 66 -4.69 3.52 8.54
N LEU A 67 -3.71 3.47 9.41
CA LEU A 67 -2.34 3.02 9.13
C LEU A 67 -2.24 1.54 9.49
N ARG A 68 -1.93 0.68 8.51
CA ARG A 68 -1.84 -0.76 8.71
C ARG A 68 -0.41 -1.25 8.56
N THR A 69 0.07 -1.99 9.56
CA THR A 69 1.37 -2.67 9.55
C THR A 69 1.14 -4.17 9.57
N ARG A 70 1.72 -4.89 8.62
CA ARG A 70 1.61 -6.34 8.51
C ARG A 70 2.39 -7.00 9.65
N LEU A 71 1.78 -8.01 10.27
CA LEU A 71 2.40 -8.78 11.35
C LEU A 71 2.52 -10.25 10.90
N GLU A 72 3.68 -10.62 10.36
CA GLU A 72 3.91 -11.91 9.72
C GLU A 72 4.08 -13.03 10.75
N ASN A 73 4.67 -12.72 11.91
CA ASN A 73 5.04 -13.70 12.93
C ASN A 73 4.67 -13.25 14.36
N ASP A 74 4.74 -14.19 15.32
CA ASP A 74 4.38 -13.91 16.72
C ASP A 74 5.33 -12.90 17.40
N SER A 75 6.56 -12.79 16.90
CA SER A 75 7.53 -11.81 17.42
C SER A 75 7.10 -10.39 17.08
N GLU A 76 6.66 -10.14 15.85
CA GLU A 76 6.12 -8.85 15.41
C GLU A 76 4.82 -8.49 16.14
N VAL A 77 3.96 -9.49 16.39
CA VAL A 77 2.76 -9.29 17.23
C VAL A 77 3.17 -8.81 18.63
N ALA A 78 4.10 -9.50 19.29
CA ALA A 78 4.56 -9.12 20.62
C ALA A 78 5.27 -7.75 20.64
N GLU A 79 5.93 -7.35 19.55
CA GLU A 79 6.50 -6.01 19.41
C GLU A 79 5.40 -4.95 19.27
N TYR A 80 4.39 -5.23 18.43
CA TYR A 80 3.26 -4.35 18.23
C TYR A 80 2.42 -4.18 19.51
N GLU A 81 2.21 -5.24 20.29
CA GLU A 81 1.54 -5.17 21.59
C GLU A 81 2.25 -4.21 22.56
N ARG A 82 3.59 -4.24 22.61
CA ARG A 82 4.37 -3.27 23.40
C ARG A 82 4.24 -1.85 22.87
N PHE A 83 4.12 -1.68 21.55
CA PHE A 83 3.77 -0.39 20.97
C PHE A 83 2.36 0.04 21.41
N GLN A 84 1.35 -0.84 21.40
CA GLN A 84 0.01 -0.51 21.84
C GLN A 84 -0.06 -0.08 23.31
N GLU A 85 0.68 -0.73 24.19
CA GLU A 85 0.78 -0.33 25.60
C GLU A 85 1.34 1.10 25.75
N ARG A 86 2.40 1.41 24.99
CA ARG A 86 2.99 2.77 24.95
C ARG A 86 2.02 3.79 24.36
N PHE A 87 1.34 3.44 23.29
CA PHE A 87 0.33 4.27 22.64
C PHE A 87 -0.84 4.58 23.60
N ARG A 88 -1.38 3.57 24.28
CA ARG A 88 -2.51 3.74 25.22
C ARG A 88 -2.12 4.46 26.50
N SER A 89 -0.88 4.32 26.96
CA SER A 89 -0.39 5.03 28.15
C SER A 89 -0.08 6.51 27.88
N ASN A 90 0.17 6.89 26.63
CA ASN A 90 0.42 8.28 26.24
C ASN A 90 -0.08 8.57 24.82
N THR A 91 -1.41 8.53 24.64
CA THR A 91 -2.04 8.72 23.32
C THR A 91 -1.81 10.12 22.76
N SER A 92 -1.80 11.15 23.59
CA SER A 92 -1.58 12.54 23.16
C SER A 92 -0.24 12.73 22.45
N ARG A 93 0.80 11.97 22.82
CA ARG A 93 2.09 11.99 22.11
C ARG A 93 1.96 11.70 20.60
N TYR A 94 1.00 10.87 20.21
CA TYR A 94 0.74 10.50 18.82
C TYR A 94 -0.39 11.34 18.20
N LEU A 95 -1.40 11.70 18.99
CA LEU A 95 -2.56 12.47 18.54
C LEU A 95 -2.26 13.96 18.35
N ASP A 96 -1.48 14.59 19.23
CA ASP A 96 -1.24 16.04 19.19
C ASP A 96 -0.54 16.47 17.89
N PRO A 97 0.55 15.80 17.42
CA PRO A 97 1.18 16.15 16.14
C PRO A 97 0.24 15.99 14.95
N PHE A 98 -0.64 14.98 14.99
CA PHE A 98 -1.67 14.77 13.98
C PHE A 98 -2.70 15.91 13.99
N ALA A 99 -3.22 16.25 15.18
CA ALA A 99 -4.19 17.32 15.36
C ALA A 99 -3.63 18.68 14.92
N ASP A 100 -2.40 19.00 15.28
CA ASP A 100 -1.72 20.23 14.88
C ASP A 100 -1.57 20.31 13.35
N ARG A 101 -1.13 19.22 12.72
CA ARG A 101 -0.99 19.16 11.26
C ARG A 101 -2.34 19.35 10.57
N MET A 102 -3.36 18.59 10.96
CA MET A 102 -4.68 18.67 10.31
C MET A 102 -5.34 20.01 10.55
N THR A 103 -5.17 20.61 11.73
CA THR A 103 -5.61 21.98 12.01
C THR A 103 -4.94 22.97 11.06
N GLY A 104 -3.64 22.82 10.76
CA GLY A 104 -2.94 23.61 9.76
C GLY A 104 -3.49 23.43 8.34
N VAL A 105 -3.84 22.20 7.95
CA VAL A 105 -4.47 21.91 6.64
C VAL A 105 -5.84 22.59 6.54
N VAL A 106 -6.67 22.48 7.59
CA VAL A 106 -7.98 23.12 7.62
C VAL A 106 -7.86 24.65 7.59
N ALA A 107 -6.90 25.22 8.31
CA ALA A 107 -6.65 26.67 8.28
C ALA A 107 -6.27 27.15 6.88
N ALA A 108 -5.41 26.41 6.17
CA ALA A 108 -5.03 26.75 4.80
C ALA A 108 -6.21 26.68 3.82
N ALA A 109 -7.08 25.67 3.94
CA ALA A 109 -8.29 25.57 3.13
C ALA A 109 -9.31 26.68 3.44
N ASN A 110 -9.39 27.10 4.71
CA ASN A 110 -10.24 28.19 5.17
C ASN A 110 -9.83 29.56 4.61
N ASP A 111 -8.55 29.75 4.28
CA ASP A 111 -8.05 31.01 3.67
C ASP A 111 -8.48 31.17 2.20
N SER A 112 -8.77 30.06 1.50
CA SER A 112 -9.15 30.06 0.08
C SER A 112 -10.64 29.86 -0.17
N ALA A 113 -11.39 29.32 0.79
CA ALA A 113 -12.81 29.03 0.65
C ALA A 113 -13.70 30.15 1.21
N ASP A 114 -14.87 30.34 0.61
CA ASP A 114 -15.88 31.32 1.06
C ASP A 114 -16.68 30.87 2.30
N ARG A 115 -16.29 29.77 2.97
CA ARG A 115 -16.99 29.21 4.15
C ARG A 115 -16.03 28.98 5.31
N GLU A 116 -16.54 29.16 6.53
CA GLU A 116 -15.78 28.86 7.74
C GLU A 116 -15.61 27.35 7.93
N MET A 117 -14.37 26.93 8.18
CA MET A 117 -13.99 25.55 8.42
C MET A 117 -13.33 25.38 9.79
N ARG A 118 -13.60 24.26 10.46
CA ARG A 118 -12.94 23.90 11.73
C ARG A 118 -12.70 22.40 11.81
N ALA A 119 -11.53 22.03 12.33
CA ALA A 119 -11.21 20.66 12.71
C ALA A 119 -11.48 20.46 14.20
N THR A 120 -12.20 19.40 14.54
CA THR A 120 -12.68 19.11 15.90
C THR A 120 -12.69 17.60 16.14
N GLU A 121 -12.93 17.18 17.39
CA GLU A 121 -13.15 15.76 17.74
C GLU A 121 -12.02 14.82 17.32
N PHE A 122 -10.78 15.25 17.56
CA PHE A 122 -9.60 14.42 17.31
C PHE A 122 -9.55 13.22 18.25
N GLU A 123 -9.35 12.04 17.67
CA GLU A 123 -9.23 10.77 18.37
C GLU A 123 -8.16 9.90 17.70
N ALA A 124 -7.49 9.07 18.51
CA ALA A 124 -6.56 8.08 18.00
C ALA A 124 -6.71 6.76 18.76
N GLU A 125 -6.71 5.66 18.03
CA GLU A 125 -6.84 4.32 18.59
C GLU A 125 -5.86 3.34 17.93
N THR A 126 -5.64 2.21 18.60
CA THR A 126 -4.81 1.14 18.06
C THR A 126 -5.36 -0.25 18.41
N SER A 127 -5.32 -1.15 17.45
CA SER A 127 -5.80 -2.53 17.56
C SER A 127 -4.92 -3.51 16.77
N ILE A 128 -5.08 -4.81 17.05
CA ILE A 128 -4.56 -5.89 16.20
C ILE A 128 -5.78 -6.58 15.58
N GLN A 129 -5.80 -6.70 14.27
CA GLN A 129 -6.81 -7.44 13.54
C GLN A 129 -6.20 -8.75 13.05
N GLU A 130 -6.79 -9.90 13.37
CA GLU A 130 -6.16 -11.20 13.12
C GLU A 130 -6.63 -11.91 11.84
N VAL A 131 -7.73 -11.47 11.24
CA VAL A 131 -8.40 -12.15 10.12
C VAL A 131 -8.64 -11.18 8.96
N PRO A 132 -8.38 -11.57 7.69
CA PRO A 132 -7.81 -12.84 7.21
C PRO A 132 -6.28 -12.95 7.38
N ARG A 133 -5.61 -11.86 7.73
CA ARG A 133 -4.19 -11.78 8.07
C ARG A 133 -4.04 -10.91 9.31
N ARG A 134 -2.92 -11.07 10.03
CA ARG A 134 -2.61 -10.23 11.19
C ARG A 134 -2.09 -8.86 10.76
N TRP A 135 -2.77 -7.83 11.23
CA TRP A 135 -2.45 -6.43 11.00
C TRP A 135 -2.44 -5.69 12.33
N GLY A 136 -1.36 -4.95 12.58
CA GLY A 136 -1.37 -3.88 13.55
C GLY A 136 -2.02 -2.66 12.91
N VAL A 137 -2.98 -2.04 13.60
CA VAL A 137 -3.73 -0.90 13.09
C VAL A 137 -3.61 0.28 14.03
N VAL A 138 -3.29 1.45 13.48
CA VAL A 138 -3.48 2.76 14.14
C VAL A 138 -4.53 3.51 13.34
N SER A 139 -5.61 3.94 13.99
CA SER A 139 -6.64 4.78 13.37
C SER A 139 -6.62 6.17 14.00
N PHE A 140 -6.60 7.20 13.16
CA PHE A 140 -6.81 8.59 13.55
C PHE A 140 -8.14 9.06 12.98
N ARG A 141 -8.95 9.69 13.82
CA ARG A 141 -10.25 10.23 13.43
C ARG A 141 -10.39 11.69 13.83
N PHE A 142 -11.03 12.49 12.99
CA PHE A 142 -11.47 13.84 13.36
C PHE A 142 -12.65 14.30 12.50
N THR A 143 -13.36 15.31 12.98
CA THR A 143 -14.49 15.95 12.29
C THR A 143 -14.04 17.27 11.69
N TRP A 144 -14.19 17.41 10.37
CA TRP A 144 -13.97 18.64 9.62
C TRP A 144 -15.33 19.29 9.30
N THR A 145 -15.66 20.37 9.99
CA THR A 145 -16.88 21.17 9.74
C THR A 145 -16.68 22.13 8.56
N GLY A 146 -17.70 22.29 7.73
CA GLY A 146 -17.59 23.10 6.50
C GLY A 146 -16.64 22.48 5.47
N PHE A 147 -16.45 21.16 5.48
CA PHE A 147 -15.58 20.46 4.55
C PHE A 147 -16.09 20.46 3.12
N ALA A 148 -17.39 20.17 2.92
CA ALA A 148 -18.04 20.18 1.62
C ALA A 148 -18.95 21.41 1.49
N ALA A 149 -19.09 21.93 0.26
CA ALA A 149 -20.08 22.93 -0.07
C ALA A 149 -21.46 22.28 -0.22
N VAL A 150 -22.48 22.92 0.32
CA VAL A 150 -23.88 22.52 0.15
C VAL A 150 -24.53 23.42 -0.90
N ASP A 151 -24.94 22.84 -2.03
CA ASP A 151 -25.60 23.54 -3.15
C ASP A 151 -27.00 22.98 -3.37
N GLY A 152 -28.01 23.69 -2.84
CA GLY A 152 -29.37 23.18 -2.74
C GLY A 152 -29.41 21.92 -1.88
N ASP A 153 -29.82 20.79 -2.47
CA ASP A 153 -29.80 19.49 -1.80
C ASP A 153 -28.51 18.70 -2.05
N ALA A 154 -27.58 19.20 -2.87
CA ALA A 154 -26.34 18.50 -3.21
C ALA A 154 -25.21 18.82 -2.23
N VAL A 155 -24.36 17.84 -1.95
CA VAL A 155 -23.12 18.00 -1.18
C VAL A 155 -21.95 17.81 -2.13
N VAL A 156 -21.11 18.83 -2.27
CA VAL A 156 -20.02 18.89 -3.24
C VAL A 156 -18.70 19.12 -2.52
N VAL A 157 -17.73 18.24 -2.75
CA VAL A 157 -16.35 18.38 -2.28
C VAL A 157 -15.41 18.40 -3.48
N GLY A 158 -14.34 19.18 -3.39
CA GLY A 158 -13.24 19.22 -4.35
C GLY A 158 -12.33 20.43 -4.13
N ASP A 159 -12.94 21.55 -3.80
CA ASP A 159 -12.29 22.84 -3.54
C ASP A 159 -11.27 22.83 -2.39
N VAL A 160 -11.52 22.04 -1.35
CA VAL A 160 -10.56 21.82 -0.25
C VAL A 160 -9.26 21.14 -0.71
N PHE A 161 -9.26 20.55 -1.90
CA PHE A 161 -8.09 19.90 -2.51
C PHE A 161 -7.44 20.76 -3.61
N GLU A 162 -7.65 22.09 -3.64
CA GLU A 162 -6.99 23.00 -4.59
C GLU A 162 -5.44 22.89 -4.57
N GLY A 163 -4.86 22.55 -3.41
CA GLY A 163 -3.42 22.28 -3.27
C GLY A 163 -2.93 20.94 -3.85
N GLY A 164 -3.84 20.14 -4.40
CA GLY A 164 -3.61 18.75 -4.80
C GLY A 164 -3.68 17.77 -3.63
N PHE A 165 -3.79 16.48 -3.96
CA PHE A 165 -3.76 15.38 -3.00
C PHE A 165 -3.01 14.19 -3.63
N PHE A 166 -2.43 13.30 -2.83
CA PHE A 166 -1.69 12.16 -3.35
C PHE A 166 -1.88 10.93 -2.46
N ILE A 167 -1.98 9.75 -3.08
CA ILE A 167 -1.96 8.45 -2.41
C ILE A 167 -0.84 7.57 -2.98
N GLY A 168 -0.18 6.77 -2.13
CA GLY A 168 0.92 5.88 -2.48
C GLY A 168 0.48 4.55 -3.14
N ASP A 169 1.45 3.72 -3.52
CA ASP A 169 1.22 2.49 -4.32
C ASP A 169 0.28 1.46 -3.67
N ASP A 170 0.25 1.37 -2.33
CA ASP A 170 -0.60 0.45 -1.57
C ASP A 170 -1.70 1.17 -0.79
N ASP A 171 -1.81 2.48 -0.95
CA ASP A 171 -2.78 3.30 -0.24
C ASP A 171 -4.16 3.26 -0.90
N ALA A 172 -5.19 3.63 -0.14
CA ALA A 172 -6.53 3.79 -0.65
C ALA A 172 -7.18 5.05 -0.11
N LEU A 173 -7.99 5.69 -0.95
CA LEU A 173 -8.85 6.79 -0.58
C LEU A 173 -10.29 6.42 -0.90
N ALA A 174 -11.18 6.53 0.10
CA ALA A 174 -12.60 6.33 -0.06
C ALA A 174 -13.37 7.57 0.39
N ILE A 175 -14.25 8.09 -0.46
CA ILE A 175 -15.18 9.18 -0.13
C ILE A 175 -16.60 8.63 -0.16
N ALA A 176 -17.26 8.61 1.00
CA ALA A 176 -18.63 8.16 1.15
C ALA A 176 -19.60 9.35 1.16
N ALA A 177 -20.66 9.25 0.35
CA ALA A 177 -21.77 10.19 0.37
C ALA A 177 -22.56 10.10 1.70
N PRO A 178 -23.33 11.14 2.04
CA PRO A 178 -24.21 11.10 3.22
C PRO A 178 -25.25 9.98 3.13
N ASP A 179 -25.80 9.58 4.28
CA ASP A 179 -26.89 8.62 4.31
C ASP A 179 -28.09 9.10 3.47
N GLY A 180 -28.60 8.21 2.61
CA GLY A 180 -29.69 8.53 1.70
C GLY A 180 -29.28 9.31 0.45
N TYR A 181 -27.98 9.55 0.23
CA TYR A 181 -27.45 10.17 -0.97
C TYR A 181 -26.82 9.13 -1.90
N ALA A 182 -26.70 9.49 -3.18
CA ALA A 182 -25.91 8.78 -4.18
C ALA A 182 -24.84 9.72 -4.75
N VAL A 183 -23.69 9.14 -5.13
CA VAL A 183 -22.65 9.87 -5.85
C VAL A 183 -23.13 10.07 -7.30
N ALA A 184 -23.43 11.32 -7.66
CA ALA A 184 -23.85 11.67 -9.01
C ALA A 184 -22.65 11.87 -9.97
N ASP A 185 -21.54 12.38 -9.44
CA ASP A 185 -20.32 12.61 -10.19
C ASP A 185 -19.09 12.47 -9.28
N ALA A 186 -18.00 11.91 -9.83
CA ALA A 186 -16.73 11.77 -9.15
C ALA A 186 -15.57 11.95 -10.14
N SER A 187 -14.52 12.67 -9.74
CA SER A 187 -13.38 12.96 -10.61
C SER A 187 -12.06 13.01 -9.83
N PRO A 188 -10.96 12.39 -10.31
CA PRO A 188 -10.88 11.49 -11.47
C PRO A 188 -11.78 10.26 -11.28
N THR A 189 -12.01 9.50 -12.36
CA THR A 189 -12.87 8.31 -12.30
C THR A 189 -12.36 7.37 -11.20
N PRO A 190 -13.19 7.02 -10.20
CA PRO A 190 -12.79 6.10 -9.15
C PRO A 190 -12.61 4.69 -9.70
N ASP A 191 -11.74 3.91 -9.06
CA ASP A 191 -11.54 2.49 -9.36
C ASP A 191 -12.80 1.68 -9.03
N GLU A 192 -13.49 2.07 -7.96
CA GLU A 192 -14.72 1.44 -7.50
C GLU A 192 -15.74 2.52 -7.10
N LEU A 193 -16.98 2.37 -7.56
CA LEU A 193 -18.09 3.22 -7.18
C LEU A 193 -19.29 2.33 -6.82
N ASP A 194 -19.49 2.10 -5.52
CA ASP A 194 -20.57 1.26 -5.02
C ASP A 194 -21.17 1.82 -3.74
N GLY A 195 -22.47 1.63 -3.53
CA GLY A 195 -23.14 2.01 -2.29
C GLY A 195 -23.00 3.49 -1.87
N GLY A 196 -22.79 4.40 -2.83
CA GLY A 196 -22.53 5.82 -2.53
C GLY A 196 -21.10 6.11 -2.08
N VAL A 197 -20.16 5.18 -2.28
CA VAL A 197 -18.75 5.33 -1.94
C VAL A 197 -17.91 5.33 -3.23
N ALA A 198 -17.15 6.39 -3.44
CA ALA A 198 -16.14 6.46 -4.50
C ALA A 198 -14.77 6.10 -3.91
N GLU A 199 -14.08 5.12 -4.51
CA GLU A 199 -12.79 4.63 -4.03
C GLU A 199 -11.71 4.70 -5.11
N TRP A 200 -10.53 5.17 -4.71
CA TRP A 200 -9.30 5.17 -5.50
C TRP A 200 -8.25 4.32 -4.76
N ARG A 201 -7.53 3.46 -5.48
CA ARG A 201 -6.53 2.53 -4.93
C ARG A 201 -5.21 2.63 -5.66
N GLY A 202 -4.14 2.54 -4.88
CA GLY A 202 -2.78 2.62 -5.36
C GLY A 202 -2.38 4.03 -5.79
N ARG A 203 -1.20 4.13 -6.41
CA ARG A 203 -0.55 5.43 -6.63
C ARG A 203 -1.38 6.34 -7.53
N GLU A 204 -1.82 7.46 -6.98
CA GLU A 204 -2.56 8.50 -7.71
C GLU A 204 -2.14 9.90 -7.24
N ASP A 205 -1.91 10.80 -8.19
CA ASP A 205 -1.61 12.21 -7.97
C ASP A 205 -2.81 13.05 -8.43
N PHE A 206 -3.59 13.52 -7.47
CA PHE A 206 -4.77 14.33 -7.72
C PHE A 206 -4.36 15.78 -7.95
N ALA A 207 -4.65 16.28 -9.15
CA ALA A 207 -4.48 17.70 -9.46
C ALA A 207 -5.33 18.60 -8.54
N GLY A 208 -5.02 19.90 -8.50
CA GLY A 208 -5.79 20.87 -7.72
C GLY A 208 -7.30 20.78 -7.99
N GLY A 209 -8.08 20.79 -6.91
CA GLY A 209 -9.53 20.66 -6.93
C GLY A 209 -10.01 19.20 -7.00
N ARG A 210 -9.09 18.23 -6.96
CA ARG A 210 -9.37 16.80 -7.02
C ARG A 210 -8.76 16.09 -5.80
N PRO A 211 -9.37 14.99 -5.33
CA PRO A 211 -10.59 14.36 -5.85
C PRO A 211 -11.84 15.22 -5.62
N SER A 212 -12.75 15.21 -6.58
CA SER A 212 -14.04 15.90 -6.49
C SER A 212 -15.16 14.89 -6.46
N VAL A 213 -16.13 15.06 -5.55
CA VAL A 213 -17.32 14.21 -5.45
C VAL A 213 -18.55 15.10 -5.30
N ARG A 214 -19.57 14.83 -6.11
CA ARG A 214 -20.89 15.45 -6.01
C ARG A 214 -21.90 14.40 -5.60
N ALA A 215 -22.37 14.49 -4.37
CA ALA A 215 -23.45 13.67 -3.84
C ALA A 215 -24.79 14.40 -3.96
N VAL A 216 -25.83 13.69 -4.37
CA VAL A 216 -27.21 14.18 -4.43
C VAL A 216 -28.13 13.23 -3.68
N PRO A 217 -29.29 13.67 -3.17
CA PRO A 217 -30.24 12.76 -2.55
C PRO A 217 -30.60 11.63 -3.51
N GLY A 218 -30.54 10.41 -3.00
CA GLY A 218 -30.92 9.22 -3.75
C GLY A 218 -32.37 9.38 -4.17
N SER A 219 -32.60 9.42 -5.49
CA SER A 219 -33.95 9.20 -5.99
C SER A 219 -34.28 7.76 -5.63
N THR A 220 -35.12 7.55 -4.61
CA THR A 220 -35.89 6.32 -4.57
C THR A 220 -36.56 6.26 -5.94
N ALA A 221 -36.17 5.28 -6.76
CA ALA A 221 -36.87 5.01 -7.99
C ALA A 221 -38.30 4.69 -7.58
N ASP A 222 -39.17 5.71 -7.66
CA ASP A 222 -40.60 5.55 -7.63
C ASP A 222 -40.90 4.59 -8.77
N GLY A 223 -41.14 3.33 -8.39
CA GLY A 223 -41.43 2.25 -9.30
C GLY A 223 -42.72 2.60 -10.00
N GLY A 224 -42.61 3.25 -11.16
CA GLY A 224 -43.71 3.47 -12.08
C GLY A 224 -44.35 2.13 -12.40
N ASN A 225 -45.52 1.88 -11.81
CA ASN A 225 -46.40 0.81 -12.23
C ASN A 225 -47.68 1.43 -12.80
N GLY A 226 -47.63 1.74 -14.10
CA GLY A 226 -48.84 1.81 -14.89
C GLY A 226 -49.40 0.39 -15.09
N GLY A 227 -50.59 0.11 -14.57
CA GLY A 227 -51.34 -1.09 -14.95
C GLY A 227 -52.13 -1.79 -13.85
N THR A 228 -53.36 -1.31 -13.62
CA THR A 228 -54.59 -2.04 -13.27
C THR A 228 -54.62 -3.06 -12.12
N GLY A 229 -55.51 -2.83 -11.16
CA GLY A 229 -56.28 -3.91 -10.54
C GLY A 229 -56.55 -3.76 -9.04
N GLY A 230 -57.66 -3.09 -8.72
CA GLY A 230 -58.66 -3.50 -7.71
C GLY A 230 -58.22 -3.88 -6.28
N GLY A 231 -58.78 -3.16 -5.31
CA GLY A 231 -59.34 -3.80 -4.12
C GLY A 231 -58.63 -3.50 -2.81
N ASP A 232 -59.22 -2.57 -2.08
CA ASP A 232 -59.12 -2.30 -0.64
C ASP A 232 -58.62 -3.44 0.26
N GLY A 233 -57.72 -3.09 1.19
CA GLY A 233 -57.70 -3.69 2.52
C GLY A 233 -56.32 -3.89 3.15
N GLY A 234 -55.93 -3.01 4.09
CA GLY A 234 -54.95 -3.32 5.14
C GLY A 234 -53.75 -2.38 5.21
N GLY A 235 -53.95 -1.16 5.71
CA GLY A 235 -52.92 -0.14 5.86
C GLY A 235 -51.96 -0.37 7.05
N ALA A 236 -50.68 -0.51 6.69
CA ALA A 236 -49.46 -0.10 7.40
C ALA A 236 -49.18 -0.69 8.79
N VAL A 237 -48.44 -1.80 8.81
CA VAL A 237 -47.44 -2.01 9.87
C VAL A 237 -46.21 -1.18 9.51
N THR A 238 -45.95 -0.18 10.34
CA THR A 238 -44.82 0.74 10.30
C THR A 238 -43.51 -0.07 10.25
N GLY A 239 -42.76 0.07 9.16
CA GLY A 239 -41.46 -0.56 8.96
C GLY A 239 -40.39 0.11 9.82
N ASP A 240 -40.46 -0.11 11.13
CA ASP A 240 -39.54 0.43 12.14
C ASP A 240 -38.62 -0.65 12.75
N ALA A 241 -38.36 -1.77 12.05
CA ALA A 241 -37.69 -2.90 12.70
C ALA A 241 -36.67 -3.71 11.87
N LEU A 242 -36.21 -3.26 10.69
CA LEU A 242 -35.33 -4.09 9.84
C LEU A 242 -33.97 -3.49 9.44
N ILE A 243 -33.56 -2.34 9.98
CA ILE A 243 -32.20 -1.78 9.78
C ILE A 243 -31.41 -1.72 11.10
N LEU A 244 -31.60 -2.73 11.95
CA LEU A 244 -30.61 -3.11 12.98
C LEU A 244 -30.01 -4.50 12.71
N VAL A 245 -30.39 -5.16 11.61
CA VAL A 245 -29.96 -6.53 11.30
C VAL A 245 -28.69 -6.57 10.42
N ALA A 246 -28.30 -5.47 9.76
CA ALA A 246 -27.06 -5.42 8.99
C ALA A 246 -25.80 -5.12 9.84
N LEU A 247 -25.94 -4.45 11.00
CA LEU A 247 -24.83 -4.21 11.95
C LEU A 247 -24.93 -5.05 13.23
N GLY A 248 -26.12 -5.57 13.59
CA GLY A 248 -26.31 -6.53 14.68
C GLY A 248 -26.05 -7.99 14.29
N GLY A 249 -26.11 -8.34 13.00
CA GLY A 249 -25.91 -9.71 12.51
C GLY A 249 -24.48 -10.23 12.63
N ILE A 250 -23.48 -9.34 12.55
CA ILE A 250 -22.06 -9.71 12.70
C ILE A 250 -21.69 -9.85 14.19
N LEU A 251 -22.32 -9.10 15.08
CA LEU A 251 -22.02 -9.13 16.52
C LEU A 251 -22.76 -10.27 17.26
N LEU A 252 -23.95 -10.67 16.81
CA LEU A 252 -24.68 -11.81 17.41
C LEU A 252 -24.20 -13.19 16.92
N VAL A 253 -23.75 -13.32 15.67
CA VAL A 253 -23.16 -14.57 15.17
C VAL A 253 -21.74 -14.76 15.73
N GLY A 254 -20.98 -13.67 15.89
CA GLY A 254 -19.67 -13.69 16.57
C GLY A 254 -19.78 -13.97 18.07
N GLY A 255 -20.72 -13.35 18.78
CA GLY A 255 -20.93 -13.56 20.21
C GLY A 255 -21.43 -14.97 20.55
N ALA A 256 -22.37 -15.52 19.77
CA ALA A 256 -22.88 -16.87 19.99
C ALA A 256 -21.85 -17.96 19.66
N ALA A 257 -21.01 -17.76 18.64
CA ALA A 257 -19.90 -18.66 18.31
C ALA A 257 -18.81 -18.67 19.38
N LEU A 258 -18.52 -17.51 19.99
CA LEU A 258 -17.50 -17.38 21.04
C LEU A 258 -17.95 -17.99 22.38
N VAL A 259 -19.24 -17.86 22.73
CA VAL A 259 -19.82 -18.54 23.90
C VAL A 259 -19.90 -20.06 23.68
N ALA A 260 -20.29 -20.51 22.48
CA ALA A 260 -20.30 -21.94 22.15
C ALA A 260 -18.88 -22.54 22.13
N PHE A 261 -17.87 -21.77 21.69
CA PHE A 261 -16.46 -22.19 21.70
C PHE A 261 -15.90 -22.22 23.14
N ALA A 262 -16.23 -21.26 24.00
CA ALA A 262 -15.81 -21.23 25.40
C ALA A 262 -16.41 -22.38 26.23
N VAL A 263 -17.67 -22.77 25.97
CA VAL A 263 -18.30 -23.93 26.61
C VAL A 263 -17.74 -25.25 26.06
N ARG A 264 -17.39 -25.31 24.76
CA ARG A 264 -16.85 -26.52 24.12
C ARG A 264 -15.36 -26.76 24.42
N THR A 265 -14.59 -25.72 24.75
CA THR A 265 -13.18 -25.82 25.15
C THR A 265 -12.98 -25.98 26.66
N GLY A 266 -14.05 -26.12 27.44
CA GLY A 266 -13.97 -26.51 28.85
C GLY A 266 -13.24 -25.51 29.75
N ARG A 267 -13.33 -24.20 29.43
CA ARG A 267 -12.59 -23.15 30.16
C ARG A 267 -13.43 -22.28 31.11
N ILE A 268 -14.55 -22.82 31.59
CA ILE A 268 -15.22 -22.30 32.79
C ILE A 268 -15.51 -23.46 33.74
N GLY A 269 -14.57 -23.69 34.65
CA GLY A 269 -14.65 -24.46 35.89
C GLY A 269 -13.50 -23.94 36.74
N ASP A 270 -13.77 -23.00 37.63
CA ASP A 270 -13.95 -23.21 39.07
C ASP A 270 -12.68 -23.70 39.75
N GLY A 271 -12.31 -23.02 40.85
CA GLY A 271 -10.96 -23.01 41.40
C GLY A 271 -10.47 -24.32 42.01
N GLY A 272 -9.15 -24.39 42.21
CA GLY A 272 -8.52 -25.38 43.09
C GLY A 272 -7.09 -25.77 42.71
N ASP A 273 -6.13 -25.20 43.44
CA ASP A 273 -4.86 -25.76 43.93
C ASP A 273 -3.74 -26.32 43.00
N ASN A 274 -2.56 -25.72 43.20
CA ASN A 274 -1.20 -26.28 43.40
C ASN A 274 -0.74 -27.54 42.63
N ASP A 275 0.35 -27.41 41.86
CA ASP A 275 1.71 -27.85 42.24
C ASP A 275 2.65 -27.94 41.01
N THR A 276 3.83 -27.30 41.11
CA THR A 276 5.05 -27.65 40.34
C THR A 276 5.74 -28.83 41.06
N PRO A 277 6.53 -29.73 40.44
CA PRO A 277 7.88 -29.34 39.96
C PRO A 277 8.55 -30.20 38.83
N THR A 278 9.62 -29.63 38.25
CA THR A 278 10.93 -30.26 37.90
C THR A 278 11.13 -31.14 36.64
N ALA A 279 11.83 -30.53 35.65
CA ALA A 279 13.18 -30.80 35.10
C ALA A 279 13.53 -31.97 34.14
N SER A 280 14.52 -31.61 33.29
CA SER A 280 15.58 -32.40 32.61
C SER A 280 15.20 -33.07 31.29
N ALA A 281 16.06 -33.28 30.29
CA ALA A 281 17.36 -32.75 29.82
C ALA A 281 17.74 -33.64 28.61
N SER A 282 18.28 -33.03 27.55
CA SER A 282 19.44 -33.50 26.77
C SER A 282 19.47 -34.84 25.98
N ILE A 283 19.84 -34.67 24.69
CA ILE A 283 20.88 -35.32 23.83
C ILE A 283 20.64 -36.57 22.96
N SER A 284 21.31 -36.49 21.79
CA SER A 284 21.83 -37.52 20.86
C SER A 284 20.85 -38.02 19.79
N GLY A 285 21.16 -38.08 18.49
CA GLY A 285 22.43 -38.16 17.76
C GLY A 285 22.55 -39.53 17.07
N GLY A 286 22.73 -39.59 15.74
CA GLY A 286 23.14 -40.84 15.06
C GLY A 286 22.62 -41.09 13.65
N VAL A 287 23.47 -40.70 12.69
CA VAL A 287 23.74 -41.16 11.30
C VAL A 287 23.26 -42.54 10.78
N ALA A 288 23.10 -42.58 9.44
CA ALA A 288 23.61 -43.55 8.46
C ALA A 288 22.59 -44.37 7.60
N SER A 289 22.56 -44.00 6.31
CA SER A 289 22.60 -44.77 5.05
C SER A 289 22.09 -46.23 4.97
N GLU A 290 21.32 -46.56 3.92
CA GLU A 290 21.77 -47.31 2.72
C GLU A 290 20.63 -47.77 1.77
N GLN A 291 20.89 -47.61 0.46
CA GLN A 291 20.58 -48.44 -0.72
C GLN A 291 19.18 -49.02 -1.02
N GLY A 292 18.77 -48.85 -2.30
CA GLY A 292 18.44 -50.02 -3.13
C GLY A 292 17.34 -49.89 -4.21
N GLY A 293 17.73 -50.07 -5.48
CA GLY A 293 16.91 -50.64 -6.59
C GLY A 293 16.00 -49.66 -7.34
N GLY A 294 15.87 -49.63 -8.67
CA GLY A 294 16.21 -50.59 -9.72
C GLY A 294 15.00 -50.80 -10.66
N ASN A 295 15.22 -50.59 -11.97
CA ASN A 295 14.47 -51.05 -13.15
C ASN A 295 13.30 -50.25 -13.80
N GLY A 296 13.42 -50.11 -15.13
CA GLY A 296 12.34 -50.34 -16.12
C GLY A 296 12.02 -49.15 -17.06
N SER A 297 12.67 -48.98 -18.22
CA SER A 297 12.32 -49.53 -19.56
C SER A 297 11.22 -48.77 -20.34
N GLY A 298 11.54 -48.33 -21.57
CA GLY A 298 10.56 -48.07 -22.64
C GLY A 298 10.85 -46.89 -23.57
N ALA A 299 11.46 -47.15 -24.74
CA ALA A 299 11.50 -46.26 -25.92
C ALA A 299 10.41 -46.69 -26.93
N PRO A 300 10.29 -46.17 -28.18
CA PRO A 300 10.73 -44.90 -28.81
C PRO A 300 9.62 -44.28 -29.73
N SER A 301 10.02 -43.38 -30.65
CA SER A 301 9.37 -42.92 -31.91
C SER A 301 8.72 -41.52 -31.78
N THR A 302 8.86 -40.55 -32.68
CA THR A 302 9.00 -40.60 -34.14
C THR A 302 9.43 -39.20 -34.64
N GLU A 303 10.47 -39.10 -35.48
CA GLU A 303 10.66 -37.96 -36.40
C GLU A 303 9.76 -38.13 -37.63
N PRO A 304 9.42 -37.02 -38.32
CA PRO A 304 9.97 -36.90 -39.68
C PRO A 304 10.44 -35.48 -40.03
N ARG A 305 11.71 -35.37 -40.46
CA ARG A 305 12.20 -34.89 -41.78
C ARG A 305 11.14 -34.22 -42.67
N ALA A 306 11.30 -33.01 -43.22
CA ALA A 306 12.26 -32.50 -44.23
C ALA A 306 11.89 -31.00 -44.43
N GLU A 307 12.58 -30.09 -45.12
CA GLU A 307 13.64 -30.15 -46.11
C GLU A 307 14.24 -28.74 -46.22
N ARG A 308 15.51 -28.73 -46.61
CA ARG A 308 16.44 -27.62 -46.74
C ARG A 308 16.31 -27.02 -48.15
N ALA A 309 16.32 -25.70 -48.27
CA ALA A 309 16.73 -25.02 -49.49
C ALA A 309 17.79 -23.97 -49.13
N ALA A 310 18.99 -24.20 -49.63
CA ALA A 310 20.21 -23.44 -49.41
C ALA A 310 20.53 -22.58 -50.64
N ALA A 311 21.20 -21.45 -50.42
CA ALA A 311 22.35 -21.01 -51.22
C ALA A 311 23.11 -19.94 -50.41
N THR A 312 24.30 -20.23 -49.84
CA THR A 312 25.69 -19.98 -50.37
C THR A 312 26.02 -18.48 -50.46
N GLU A 313 27.11 -17.91 -49.93
CA GLU A 313 28.54 -18.31 -49.84
C GLU A 313 29.22 -17.62 -48.63
N GLU A 314 29.96 -18.35 -47.78
CA GLU A 314 31.45 -18.40 -47.68
C GLU A 314 32.16 -17.11 -47.22
N SER A 315 32.69 -17.10 -45.99
CA SER A 315 34.14 -17.28 -45.73
C SER A 315 34.53 -16.90 -44.29
N ALA A 316 35.52 -17.63 -43.78
CA ALA A 316 36.09 -17.69 -42.44
C ALA A 316 36.41 -16.36 -41.73
N GLY A 317 36.14 -16.31 -40.41
CA GLY A 317 36.65 -15.28 -39.51
C GLY A 317 36.22 -15.50 -38.07
N SER A 318 37.19 -15.74 -37.19
CA SER A 318 37.07 -15.84 -35.73
C SER A 318 36.46 -14.60 -35.08
N GLY A 319 35.63 -14.81 -34.05
CA GLY A 319 35.36 -13.83 -32.99
C GLY A 319 34.05 -13.05 -33.13
N GLU A 320 33.32 -12.99 -32.03
CA GLU A 320 32.18 -12.09 -31.74
C GLU A 320 30.82 -12.49 -32.34
N THR A 321 30.01 -13.18 -31.53
CA THR A 321 28.57 -13.39 -31.76
C THR A 321 27.86 -12.04 -31.79
N ASP A 322 27.10 -11.78 -32.85
CA ASP A 322 26.30 -10.57 -33.07
C ASP A 322 25.36 -10.27 -31.87
N PRO A 323 25.51 -9.14 -31.16
CA PRO A 323 24.71 -8.80 -29.99
C PRO A 323 23.23 -8.55 -30.32
N ALA A 324 22.84 -8.46 -31.59
CA ALA A 324 21.47 -8.24 -32.02
C ALA A 324 20.56 -9.49 -31.96
N LEU A 325 21.12 -10.69 -31.78
CA LEU A 325 20.35 -11.95 -31.69
C LEU A 325 20.30 -12.55 -30.28
N LEU A 326 20.97 -11.94 -29.29
CA LEU A 326 20.93 -12.40 -27.91
C LEU A 326 19.65 -11.93 -27.23
N THR A 327 18.93 -12.88 -26.63
CA THR A 327 17.76 -12.60 -25.81
C THR A 327 18.16 -11.76 -24.59
N ASP A 328 17.20 -11.11 -23.94
CA ASP A 328 17.49 -10.34 -22.73
C ASP A 328 18.11 -11.27 -21.65
N GLU A 329 17.67 -12.51 -21.59
CA GLU A 329 18.14 -13.56 -20.69
C GLU A 329 19.60 -13.94 -20.98
N ASP A 330 19.97 -14.17 -22.25
CA ASP A 330 21.35 -14.48 -22.64
C ASP A 330 22.33 -13.35 -22.29
N ARG A 331 21.87 -12.09 -22.36
CA ARG A 331 22.67 -10.92 -21.98
C ARG A 331 22.95 -10.89 -20.48
N VAL A 332 21.96 -11.23 -19.66
CA VAL A 332 22.11 -11.33 -18.20
C VAL A 332 23.04 -12.49 -17.84
N THR A 333 22.85 -13.68 -18.43
CA THR A 333 23.69 -14.85 -18.18
C THR A 333 25.15 -14.61 -18.56
N ARG A 334 25.40 -13.91 -19.68
CA ARG A 334 26.76 -13.54 -20.09
C ARG A 334 27.43 -12.62 -19.07
N VAL A 335 26.75 -11.57 -18.61
CA VAL A 335 27.28 -10.65 -17.60
C VAL A 335 27.54 -11.35 -16.27
N LEU A 336 26.66 -12.25 -15.84
CA LEU A 336 26.85 -13.03 -14.62
C LEU A 336 28.07 -13.96 -14.74
N ARG A 337 28.25 -14.65 -15.87
CA ARG A 337 29.40 -15.53 -16.10
C ARG A 337 30.73 -14.79 -16.24
N GLU A 338 30.74 -13.62 -16.86
CA GLU A 338 31.93 -12.75 -16.95
C GLU A 338 32.44 -12.32 -15.55
N GLU A 339 31.55 -12.22 -14.56
CA GLU A 339 31.83 -11.76 -13.20
C GLU A 339 31.79 -12.91 -12.15
N GLY A 340 31.99 -14.15 -12.61
CA GLY A 340 32.20 -15.30 -11.72
C GLY A 340 30.91 -15.96 -11.23
N GLY A 341 29.81 -15.82 -11.96
CA GLY A 341 28.52 -16.47 -11.71
C GLY A 341 27.60 -15.69 -10.76
N ARG A 342 28.15 -14.74 -10.00
CA ARG A 342 27.40 -14.04 -8.94
C ARG A 342 27.63 -12.53 -8.94
N MET A 343 26.56 -11.75 -9.08
CA MET A 343 26.63 -10.29 -9.15
C MET A 343 25.45 -9.62 -8.40
N LYS A 344 25.63 -8.41 -7.87
CA LYS A 344 24.50 -7.63 -7.35
C LYS A 344 23.56 -7.21 -8.47
N GLN A 345 22.27 -7.14 -8.17
CA GLN A 345 21.26 -6.65 -9.11
C GLN A 345 21.54 -5.20 -9.58
N SER A 346 22.11 -4.35 -8.73
CA SER A 346 22.58 -3.00 -9.11
C SER A 346 23.65 -3.05 -10.19
N ASP A 347 24.57 -4.00 -10.08
CA ASP A 347 25.72 -4.08 -10.97
C ASP A 347 25.27 -4.67 -12.33
N VAL A 348 24.23 -5.52 -12.34
CA VAL A 348 23.56 -5.97 -13.58
C VAL A 348 22.84 -4.80 -14.29
N VAL A 349 22.22 -3.89 -13.52
CA VAL A 349 21.62 -2.65 -14.06
C VAL A 349 22.69 -1.80 -14.73
N ASP A 350 23.84 -1.62 -14.08
CA ASP A 350 24.94 -0.79 -14.56
C ASP A 350 25.64 -1.42 -15.77
N ALA A 351 25.90 -2.73 -15.75
CA ALA A 351 26.57 -3.46 -16.83
C ALA A 351 25.75 -3.52 -18.13
N LEU A 352 24.42 -3.63 -18.02
CA LEU A 352 23.52 -3.71 -19.19
C LEU A 352 22.92 -2.36 -19.59
N GLY A 353 23.07 -1.32 -18.76
CA GLY A 353 22.47 0.00 -18.98
C GLY A 353 20.94 -0.04 -18.98
N TRP A 354 20.35 -0.99 -18.28
CA TRP A 354 18.90 -1.20 -18.25
C TRP A 354 18.24 -0.37 -17.15
N SER A 355 16.92 -0.14 -17.24
CA SER A 355 16.18 0.39 -16.09
C SER A 355 16.10 -0.67 -14.99
N LYS A 356 16.06 -0.23 -13.72
CA LYS A 356 15.84 -1.13 -12.57
C LYS A 356 14.62 -2.05 -12.76
N SER A 357 13.56 -1.52 -13.39
CA SER A 357 12.33 -2.25 -13.69
C SER A 357 12.51 -3.32 -14.77
N LYS A 358 13.26 -3.05 -15.85
CA LYS A 358 13.56 -4.05 -16.89
C LYS A 358 14.44 -5.16 -16.35
N THR A 359 15.50 -4.80 -15.61
CA THR A 359 16.38 -5.78 -14.96
C THR A 359 15.63 -6.64 -13.96
N SER A 360 14.78 -6.05 -13.12
CA SER A 360 13.94 -6.80 -12.17
C SER A 360 13.03 -7.80 -12.89
N ARG A 361 12.36 -7.38 -13.98
CA ARG A 361 11.46 -8.24 -14.76
C ARG A 361 12.18 -9.40 -15.42
N VAL A 362 13.35 -9.17 -16.03
CA VAL A 362 14.14 -10.23 -16.68
C VAL A 362 14.65 -11.22 -15.63
N LEU A 363 15.23 -10.72 -14.54
CA LEU A 363 15.72 -11.56 -13.44
C LEU A 363 14.61 -12.35 -12.74
N SER A 364 13.39 -11.82 -12.66
CA SER A 364 12.26 -12.60 -12.14
C SER A 364 11.90 -13.75 -13.07
N ARG A 365 11.82 -13.51 -14.38
CA ARG A 365 11.56 -14.59 -15.35
C ARG A 365 12.63 -15.68 -15.34
N MET A 366 13.90 -15.29 -15.24
CA MET A 366 15.01 -16.25 -15.14
C MET A 366 14.98 -17.04 -13.81
N ALA A 367 14.58 -16.39 -12.71
CA ALA A 367 14.42 -17.08 -11.43
C ALA A 367 13.24 -18.06 -11.44
N ASP A 368 12.13 -17.68 -12.07
CA ASP A 368 10.97 -18.56 -12.26
C ASP A 368 11.30 -19.77 -13.16
N ALA A 369 12.23 -19.59 -14.12
CA ALA A 369 12.75 -20.64 -14.99
C ALA A 369 13.85 -21.51 -14.33
N GLY A 370 14.31 -21.15 -13.13
CA GLY A 370 15.38 -21.86 -12.41
C GLY A 370 16.79 -21.58 -12.94
N GLU A 371 16.97 -20.58 -13.81
CA GLU A 371 18.27 -20.23 -14.41
C GLU A 371 19.14 -19.36 -13.48
N VAL A 372 18.51 -18.64 -12.55
CA VAL A 372 19.21 -17.79 -11.56
C VAL A 372 18.54 -17.84 -10.19
N GLU A 373 19.32 -17.73 -9.12
CA GLU A 373 18.83 -17.58 -7.75
C GLU A 373 18.94 -16.14 -7.26
N LYS A 374 17.95 -15.70 -6.46
CA LYS A 374 17.94 -14.37 -5.85
C LYS A 374 18.16 -14.48 -4.35
N LEU A 375 19.33 -14.07 -3.89
CA LEU A 375 19.70 -14.02 -2.48
C LEU A 375 19.68 -12.58 -1.99
N ARG A 376 18.88 -12.28 -0.96
CA ARG A 376 18.87 -10.96 -0.34
C ARG A 376 20.00 -10.85 0.68
N ILE A 377 20.94 -9.95 0.43
CA ILE A 377 22.04 -9.63 1.36
C ILE A 377 21.86 -8.19 1.83
N GLY A 378 21.30 -8.04 3.04
CA GLY A 378 20.96 -6.75 3.62
C GLY A 378 19.89 -6.00 2.82
N ARG A 379 20.26 -4.88 2.21
CA ARG A 379 19.38 -4.01 1.41
C ARG A 379 19.48 -4.24 -0.11
N GLU A 380 20.27 -5.21 -0.54
CA GLU A 380 20.55 -5.46 -1.96
C GLU A 380 20.27 -6.93 -2.30
N ASN A 381 19.85 -7.18 -3.55
CA ASN A 381 19.72 -8.53 -4.07
C ASN A 381 21.00 -8.92 -4.80
N VAL A 382 21.50 -10.11 -4.51
CA VAL A 382 22.59 -10.77 -5.22
C VAL A 382 22.00 -11.88 -6.05
N ILE A 383 22.39 -11.92 -7.32
CA ILE A 383 21.93 -12.88 -8.32
C ILE A 383 23.06 -13.90 -8.52
N ASP A 384 22.71 -15.18 -8.42
CA ASP A 384 23.62 -16.31 -8.67
C ASP A 384 23.13 -17.10 -9.88
N VAL A 385 24.02 -17.58 -10.74
CA VAL A 385 23.65 -18.44 -11.88
C VAL A 385 23.56 -19.89 -11.43
N VAL A 386 22.49 -20.57 -11.79
CA VAL A 386 22.36 -22.01 -11.55
C VAL A 386 23.08 -22.72 -12.68
N ASP A 387 24.25 -23.30 -12.41
CA ASP A 387 24.95 -24.15 -13.40
C ASP A 387 24.37 -25.56 -13.36
N ASP A 388 23.98 -26.09 -14.53
CA ASP A 388 23.38 -27.42 -14.77
C ASP A 388 24.33 -28.62 -14.46
N ASP A 389 25.37 -28.43 -13.64
CA ASP A 389 26.37 -29.48 -13.32
C ASP A 389 26.00 -30.34 -12.08
N GLU A 390 24.82 -30.15 -11.48
CA GLU A 390 24.36 -30.95 -10.32
C GLU A 390 22.97 -31.59 -10.52
N ALA A 391 22.77 -32.24 -11.68
CA ALA A 391 21.65 -33.14 -11.96
C ALA A 391 22.06 -34.63 -11.94
#